data_AF-V2WC15-F1
#
_entry.id   AF-V2WC15-F1
#
_cell.length_a   1.000
_cell.length_b   1.000
_cell.length_c   1.000
_cell.angle_alpha   90.00
_cell.angle_beta   90.00
_cell.angle_gamma   90.00
#
_symmetry.space_group_name_H-M   'P 1'
#
loop_
_entity.id
_entity.type
_entity.pdbx_description
1 polymer ?
#
loop_
_entity_poly.entity_id
_entity_poly.type
_entity_poly.pdbx_seq_one_letter_code
_entity_poly.pdbx_strand_id
1 'polypeptide(L)'
;MGAAAALASDCQEEAAPTWRTDRVRLAGVLKRKEGLTYEEFLTHWLSHGELFKTTNMSKSVLRYEEMPINGTISQMLKSTGALTFDGYDGIALFEGNSYDELLGVLSSPEHEEIIAPDEEKFLTRNATIIIPLDFATILDRDADNEIVHLLKQCRRRAERLEAWELTAGVTLAHVHFSPVPSSQPPCCFPLAPNISFSLANSSSASRLFGKVMMDGGGQTKLCL
;
A
#
# COMPACT_ATOMS: atom_id res chain seq x y z
N MET A 1 11.67 -32.17 26.51
CA MET A 1 11.42 -30.71 26.53
C MET A 1 12.35 -30.08 25.51
N GLY A 2 11.84 -29.64 24.36
CA GLY A 2 12.63 -29.18 23.22
C GLY A 2 11.74 -28.95 21.99
N ALA A 3 12.23 -28.22 21.00
CA ALA A 3 11.50 -27.67 19.84
C ALA A 3 10.41 -26.62 20.18
N ALA A 4 9.37 -26.97 20.95
CA ALA A 4 8.22 -26.08 21.19
C ALA A 4 8.59 -24.75 21.89
N ALA A 5 9.60 -24.75 22.76
CA ALA A 5 10.07 -23.54 23.44
C ALA A 5 10.98 -22.64 22.57
N ALA A 6 11.54 -23.16 21.48
CA ALA A 6 12.38 -22.37 20.57
C ALA A 6 11.54 -21.53 19.60
N LEU A 7 10.40 -22.07 19.15
CA LEU A 7 9.48 -21.39 18.23
C LEU A 7 8.69 -20.22 18.85
N ALA A 8 8.79 -20.02 20.17
CA ALA A 8 8.17 -18.90 20.86
C ALA A 8 9.12 -17.70 21.04
N SER A 9 10.41 -17.85 20.71
CA SER A 9 11.41 -16.77 20.87
C SER A 9 11.54 -15.86 19.64
N ASP A 10 10.97 -16.26 18.49
CA ASP A 10 10.92 -15.46 17.26
C ASP A 10 9.62 -14.63 17.14
N CYS A 11 8.88 -14.47 18.24
CA CYS A 11 7.92 -13.38 18.37
C CYS A 11 8.71 -12.06 18.39
N GLN A 12 8.85 -11.45 17.21
CA GLN A 12 9.67 -10.27 16.99
C GLN A 12 9.40 -9.20 18.06
N GLU A 13 10.47 -8.72 18.67
CA GLU A 13 10.47 -7.41 19.32
C GLU A 13 10.09 -6.40 18.23
N GLU A 14 8.93 -5.75 18.38
CA GLU A 14 8.43 -4.72 17.46
C GLU A 14 9.54 -3.70 17.23
N ALA A 15 10.13 -3.73 16.02
CA ALA A 15 11.32 -2.94 15.72
C ALA A 15 10.97 -1.46 15.90
N ALA A 16 11.73 -0.76 16.76
CA ALA A 16 11.46 0.64 17.07
C ALA A 16 11.33 1.48 15.78
N PRO A 17 10.34 2.39 15.69
CA PRO A 17 10.04 3.09 14.45
C PRO A 17 11.24 3.90 13.97
N THR A 18 11.55 3.77 12.68
CA THR A 18 12.64 4.47 12.01
C THR A 18 12.11 5.41 10.92
N TRP A 19 12.91 6.43 10.59
CA TRP A 19 12.67 7.25 9.41
C TRP A 19 12.77 6.39 8.15
N ARG A 20 11.79 6.52 7.26
CA ARG A 20 11.77 5.85 5.96
C ARG A 20 12.87 6.41 5.08
N THR A 21 13.65 5.51 4.48
CA THR A 21 14.70 5.84 3.51
C THR A 21 14.41 5.28 2.11
N ASP A 22 13.32 4.51 1.97
CA ASP A 22 12.84 3.91 0.72
C ASP A 22 11.77 4.78 0.03
N ARG A 23 11.24 5.78 0.72
CA ARG A 23 10.16 6.67 0.25
C ARG A 23 10.27 8.05 0.89
N VAL A 24 9.73 9.03 0.18
CA VAL A 24 9.58 10.41 0.65
C VAL A 24 8.16 10.90 0.42
N ARG A 25 7.79 12.02 1.05
CA ARG A 25 6.51 12.70 0.79
C ARG A 25 6.71 14.17 0.41
N LEU A 26 5.76 14.68 -0.36
CA LEU A 26 5.68 16.08 -0.75
C LEU A 26 4.26 16.59 -0.46
N ALA A 27 4.13 17.61 0.39
CA ALA A 27 2.85 18.23 0.69
C ALA A 27 2.71 19.58 -0.02
N GLY A 28 1.55 19.84 -0.62
CA GLY A 28 1.15 21.13 -1.16
C GLY A 28 0.03 21.73 -0.33
N VAL A 29 0.28 22.82 0.41
CA VAL A 29 -0.76 23.54 1.16
C VAL A 29 -1.43 24.52 0.21
N LEU A 30 -2.71 24.28 -0.08
CA LEU A 30 -3.44 24.89 -1.18
C LEU A 30 -4.29 26.07 -0.70
N LYS A 31 -4.17 27.20 -1.39
CA LYS A 31 -5.06 28.35 -1.24
C LYS A 31 -6.03 28.39 -2.42
N ARG A 32 -7.34 28.39 -2.13
CA ARG A 32 -8.40 28.53 -3.14
C ARG A 32 -8.26 29.86 -3.90
N LYS A 33 -8.71 29.87 -5.17
CA LYS A 33 -8.79 31.08 -5.99
C LYS A 33 -9.85 32.05 -5.47
N GLU A 34 -9.53 33.34 -5.45
CA GLU A 34 -10.50 34.38 -5.09
C GLU A 34 -11.71 34.37 -6.03
N GLY A 35 -12.91 34.60 -5.46
CA GLY A 35 -14.18 34.59 -6.18
C GLY A 35 -14.91 33.23 -6.21
N LEU A 36 -14.24 32.11 -5.92
CA LEU A 36 -14.90 30.81 -5.77
C LEU A 36 -15.51 30.63 -4.38
N THR A 37 -16.60 29.88 -4.28
CA THR A 37 -17.07 29.26 -3.03
C THR A 37 -16.19 28.06 -2.65
N TYR A 38 -16.32 27.58 -1.41
CA TYR A 38 -15.57 26.42 -0.94
C TYR A 38 -16.05 25.12 -1.62
N GLU A 39 -17.35 25.00 -1.90
CA GLU A 39 -17.95 23.85 -2.57
C GLU A 39 -17.54 23.73 -4.04
N GLU A 40 -17.46 24.85 -4.77
CA GLU A 40 -16.92 24.88 -6.14
C GLU A 40 -15.44 24.46 -6.16
N PHE A 41 -14.64 24.93 -5.20
CA PHE A 41 -13.25 24.51 -5.03
C PHE A 41 -13.12 23.01 -4.77
N LEU A 42 -13.89 22.44 -3.84
CA LEU A 42 -13.85 21.00 -3.58
C LEU A 42 -14.29 20.17 -4.78
N THR A 43 -15.32 20.62 -5.49
CA THR A 43 -15.84 19.92 -6.68
C THR A 43 -14.83 19.94 -7.82
N HIS A 44 -14.16 21.08 -8.04
CA HIS A 44 -13.11 21.18 -9.05
C HIS A 44 -11.86 20.40 -8.63
N TRP A 45 -11.41 20.53 -7.39
CA TRP A 45 -10.20 19.85 -6.89
C TRP A 45 -10.36 18.32 -6.92
N LEU A 46 -11.49 17.77 -6.48
CA LEU A 46 -11.75 16.33 -6.62
C LEU A 46 -11.74 15.84 -8.08
N SER A 47 -12.16 16.71 -9.02
CA SER A 47 -12.08 16.42 -10.45
C SER A 47 -10.65 16.54 -11.00
N HIS A 48 -9.84 17.41 -10.40
CA HIS A 48 -8.44 17.59 -10.72
C HIS A 48 -7.61 16.33 -10.38
N GLY A 49 -7.91 15.66 -9.26
CA GLY A 49 -7.27 14.38 -8.94
C GLY A 49 -7.56 13.27 -9.97
N GLU A 50 -8.77 13.25 -10.54
CA GLU A 50 -9.10 12.37 -11.66
C GLU A 50 -8.38 12.76 -12.96
N LEU A 51 -8.22 14.06 -13.25
CA LEU A 51 -7.38 14.53 -14.35
C LEU A 51 -5.92 14.09 -14.18
N PHE A 52 -5.33 14.27 -12.98
CA PHE A 52 -3.96 13.88 -12.67
C PHE A 52 -3.71 12.38 -12.96
N LYS A 53 -4.65 11.50 -12.60
CA LYS A 53 -4.58 10.05 -12.88
C LYS A 53 -4.52 9.68 -14.37
N THR A 54 -4.92 10.58 -15.28
CA THR A 54 -4.82 10.35 -16.74
C THR A 54 -3.43 10.61 -17.30
N THR A 55 -2.59 11.35 -16.57
CA THR A 55 -1.25 11.77 -17.00
C THR A 55 -0.22 10.65 -16.84
N ASN A 56 0.88 10.69 -17.59
CA ASN A 56 1.99 9.78 -17.40
C ASN A 56 2.75 10.05 -16.08
N MET A 57 2.80 11.30 -15.62
CA MET A 57 3.34 11.69 -14.31
C MET A 57 2.79 10.86 -13.15
N SER A 58 1.51 10.50 -13.18
CA SER A 58 0.86 9.72 -12.11
C SER A 58 1.56 8.39 -11.82
N LYS A 59 2.30 7.83 -12.79
CA LYS A 59 3.07 6.58 -12.66
C LYS A 59 4.31 6.70 -11.77
N SER A 60 4.79 7.93 -11.54
CA SER A 60 5.90 8.24 -10.64
C SER A 60 5.45 8.50 -9.19
N VAL A 61 4.13 8.43 -8.93
CA VAL A 61 3.54 8.66 -7.61
C VAL A 61 2.97 7.35 -7.06
N LEU A 62 3.37 6.98 -5.85
CA LEU A 62 2.91 5.77 -5.15
C LEU A 62 1.54 5.97 -4.49
N ARG A 63 1.28 7.19 -3.99
CA ARG A 63 0.04 7.60 -3.32
C ARG A 63 -0.17 9.10 -3.51
N TYR A 64 -1.39 9.49 -3.86
CA TYR A 64 -1.81 10.90 -3.91
C TYR A 64 -3.11 11.03 -3.13
N GLU A 65 -3.17 12.02 -2.23
CA GLU A 65 -4.32 12.30 -1.38
C GLU A 65 -4.68 13.79 -1.39
N GLU A 66 -5.96 14.06 -1.52
CA GLU A 66 -6.55 15.40 -1.42
C GLU A 66 -7.24 15.52 -0.06
N MET A 67 -6.75 16.42 0.78
CA MET A 67 -7.23 16.62 2.16
C MET A 67 -7.80 18.03 2.34
N PRO A 68 -9.12 18.21 2.14
CA PRO A 68 -9.83 19.45 2.44
C PRO A 68 -9.69 19.91 3.89
N ILE A 69 -9.38 21.19 4.11
CA ILE A 69 -9.28 21.76 5.47
C ILE A 69 -10.69 22.00 6.00
N ASN A 70 -11.09 21.22 7.00
CA ASN A 70 -12.41 21.37 7.61
C ASN A 70 -12.49 22.66 8.47
N GLY A 71 -13.03 23.73 7.89
CA GLY A 71 -13.15 25.04 8.55
C GLY A 71 -13.91 25.01 9.89
N THR A 72 -14.92 24.14 10.06
CA THR A 72 -15.65 23.99 11.32
C THR A 72 -14.76 23.41 12.41
N ILE A 73 -14.00 22.35 12.11
CA ILE A 73 -13.02 21.79 13.04
C ILE A 73 -11.90 22.81 13.32
N SER A 74 -11.42 23.54 12.30
CA SER A 74 -10.41 24.58 12.49
C SER A 74 -10.88 25.69 13.43
N GLN A 75 -12.14 26.14 13.34
CA GLN A 75 -12.70 27.12 14.29
C GLN A 75 -12.77 26.58 15.73
N MET A 76 -13.09 25.30 15.91
CA MET A 76 -13.06 24.66 17.24
C MET A 76 -11.64 24.48 17.78
N LEU A 77 -10.64 24.24 16.93
CA LEU A 77 -9.23 24.19 17.33
C LEU A 77 -8.70 25.58 17.72
N LYS A 78 -9.09 26.65 17.01
CA LYS A 78 -8.74 28.02 17.41
C LYS A 78 -9.24 28.40 18.79
N SER A 79 -10.44 27.93 19.19
CA SER A 79 -11.00 28.27 20.50
C SER A 79 -10.27 27.59 21.67
N THR A 80 -9.46 26.56 21.41
CA THR A 80 -8.53 25.98 22.39
C THR A 80 -7.13 26.62 22.37
N GLY A 81 -6.91 27.62 21.51
CA GLY A 81 -5.62 28.28 21.33
C GLY A 81 -4.67 27.60 20.34
N ALA A 82 -5.11 26.57 19.62
CA ALA A 82 -4.30 25.93 18.60
C ALA A 82 -4.15 26.82 17.34
N LEU A 83 -2.97 26.76 16.72
CA LEU A 83 -2.73 27.39 15.41
C LEU A 83 -3.33 26.52 14.29
N THR A 84 -3.89 27.17 13.26
CA THR A 84 -4.47 26.53 12.08
C THR A 84 -3.98 27.21 10.80
N PHE A 85 -4.12 26.54 9.66
CA PHE A 85 -3.75 27.05 8.34
C PHE A 85 -4.76 28.09 7.82
N ASP A 86 -4.69 29.30 8.39
CA ASP A 86 -5.61 30.38 8.07
C ASP A 86 -5.38 30.94 6.65
N GLY A 87 -6.47 31.00 5.87
CA GLY A 87 -6.42 31.44 4.48
C GLY A 87 -6.00 30.35 3.48
N TYR A 88 -5.94 29.09 3.92
CA TYR A 88 -5.75 27.90 3.08
C TYR A 88 -6.97 26.98 3.20
N ASP A 89 -7.24 26.21 2.14
CA ASP A 89 -8.49 25.46 1.98
C ASP A 89 -8.25 23.95 1.80
N GLY A 90 -7.01 23.51 1.54
CA GLY A 90 -6.68 22.10 1.36
C GLY A 90 -5.19 21.77 1.52
N ILE A 91 -4.88 20.48 1.64
CA ILE A 91 -3.53 19.93 1.54
C ILE A 91 -3.53 18.78 0.54
N ALA A 92 -2.72 18.88 -0.51
CA ALA A 92 -2.34 17.78 -1.37
C ALA A 92 -1.16 17.02 -0.72
N LEU A 93 -1.15 15.69 -0.74
CA LEU A 93 -0.02 14.88 -0.27
C LEU A 93 0.34 13.81 -1.30
N PHE A 94 1.59 13.82 -1.73
CA PHE A 94 2.18 12.85 -2.65
C PHE A 94 3.21 11.98 -1.90
N GLU A 95 3.24 10.68 -2.18
CA GLU A 95 4.31 9.75 -1.77
C GLU A 95 5.01 9.19 -3.01
N GLY A 96 6.34 9.11 -2.99
CA GLY A 96 7.18 8.63 -4.10
C GLY A 96 8.45 7.95 -3.59
N ASN A 97 9.24 7.34 -4.48
CA ASN A 97 10.48 6.66 -4.07
C ASN A 97 11.61 7.65 -3.78
N SER A 98 11.59 8.85 -4.40
CA SER A 98 12.59 9.90 -4.19
C SER A 98 12.00 11.31 -4.40
N TYR A 99 12.71 12.33 -3.90
CA TYR A 99 12.33 13.73 -4.17
C TYR A 99 12.49 14.08 -5.65
N ASP A 100 13.49 13.51 -6.34
CA ASP A 100 13.72 13.76 -7.76
C ASP A 100 12.55 13.30 -8.63
N GLU A 101 11.92 12.16 -8.29
CA GLU A 101 10.69 11.70 -8.94
C GLU A 101 9.51 12.65 -8.70
N LEU A 102 9.26 13.05 -7.45
CA LEU A 102 8.12 13.91 -7.09
C LEU A 102 8.29 15.35 -7.60
N LEU A 103 9.50 15.91 -7.57
CA LEU A 103 9.79 17.22 -8.13
C LEU A 103 9.80 17.18 -9.67
N GLY A 104 10.25 16.07 -10.26
CA GLY A 104 10.20 15.82 -11.69
C GLY A 104 8.78 15.83 -12.27
N VAL A 105 7.77 15.42 -11.48
CA VAL A 105 6.35 15.59 -11.82
C VAL A 105 6.02 17.08 -11.97
N LEU A 106 6.30 17.90 -10.94
CA LEU A 106 5.97 19.34 -10.92
C LEU A 106 6.72 20.17 -11.97
N SER A 107 7.91 19.73 -12.41
CA SER A 107 8.71 20.39 -13.44
C SER A 107 8.58 19.75 -14.83
N SER A 108 7.60 18.86 -15.04
CA SER A 108 7.44 18.20 -16.35
C SER A 108 6.63 19.05 -17.34
N PRO A 109 6.85 18.89 -18.67
CA PRO A 109 6.00 19.52 -19.68
C PRO A 109 4.53 19.13 -19.57
N GLU A 110 4.24 17.87 -19.20
CA GLU A 110 2.85 17.38 -19.02
C GLU A 110 2.15 18.11 -17.85
N HIS A 111 2.90 18.50 -16.81
CA HIS A 111 2.40 19.36 -15.74
C HIS A 111 2.10 20.77 -16.23
N GLU A 112 3.03 21.40 -16.96
CA GLU A 112 2.85 22.76 -17.48
C GLU A 112 1.72 22.87 -18.52
N GLU A 113 1.50 21.83 -19.34
CA GLU A 113 0.50 21.81 -20.40
C GLU A 113 -0.91 21.39 -19.93
N ILE A 114 -1.02 20.49 -18.95
CA ILE A 114 -2.31 19.88 -18.53
C ILE A 114 -2.73 20.32 -17.13
N ILE A 115 -1.83 20.20 -16.15
CA ILE A 115 -2.14 20.36 -14.73
C ILE A 115 -2.18 21.84 -14.34
N ALA A 116 -1.13 22.59 -14.65
CA ALA A 116 -1.03 24.02 -14.32
C ALA A 116 -2.19 24.86 -14.87
N PRO A 117 -2.67 24.70 -16.12
CA PRO A 117 -3.83 25.46 -16.62
C PRO A 117 -5.15 25.05 -15.98
N ASP A 118 -5.23 23.86 -15.37
CA ASP A 118 -6.39 23.44 -14.58
C ASP A 118 -6.31 23.98 -13.15
N GLU A 119 -5.14 23.90 -12.50
CA GLU A 119 -4.86 24.53 -11.21
C GLU A 119 -5.22 26.03 -11.20
N GLU A 120 -4.88 26.77 -12.27
CA GLU A 120 -5.22 28.19 -12.41
C GLU A 120 -6.73 28.48 -12.38
N LYS A 121 -7.61 27.47 -12.51
CA LYS A 121 -9.07 27.65 -12.41
C LYS A 121 -9.54 27.72 -10.95
N PHE A 122 -8.89 26.99 -10.04
CA PHE A 122 -9.38 26.80 -8.66
C PHE A 122 -8.37 27.15 -7.56
N LEU A 123 -7.09 27.32 -7.88
CA LEU A 123 -6.02 27.69 -6.95
C LEU A 123 -5.52 29.12 -7.15
N THR A 124 -5.06 29.71 -6.05
CA THR A 124 -4.10 30.83 -6.06
C THR A 124 -2.71 30.23 -6.09
N ARG A 125 -2.24 29.76 -7.26
CA ARG A 125 -1.04 28.89 -7.38
C ARG A 125 0.22 29.48 -6.76
N ASN A 126 0.46 30.78 -6.92
CA ASN A 126 1.61 31.48 -6.34
C ASN A 126 1.57 31.61 -4.79
N ALA A 127 0.45 31.25 -4.15
CA ALA A 127 0.32 31.15 -2.70
C ALA A 127 0.39 29.68 -2.20
N THR A 128 0.52 28.70 -3.09
CA THR A 128 0.68 27.29 -2.69
C THR A 128 2.05 27.08 -2.05
N ILE A 129 2.08 26.45 -0.87
CA ILE A 129 3.32 26.13 -0.15
C ILE A 129 3.68 24.67 -0.41
N ILE A 130 4.86 24.43 -0.98
CA ILE A 130 5.41 23.07 -1.16
C ILE A 130 6.33 22.72 0.01
N ILE A 131 6.12 21.55 0.63
CA ILE A 131 6.84 21.08 1.81
C ILE A 131 7.37 19.66 1.55
N PRO A 132 8.70 19.46 1.42
CA PRO A 132 9.31 18.12 1.41
C PRO A 132 9.27 17.51 2.81
N LEU A 133 8.95 16.22 2.90
CA LEU A 133 8.69 15.51 4.16
C LEU A 133 9.33 14.11 4.18
N ASP A 134 10.39 13.97 4.96
CA ASP A 134 10.84 12.67 5.45
C ASP A 134 9.88 12.22 6.56
N PHE A 135 9.53 10.92 6.61
CA PHE A 135 8.50 10.43 7.53
C PHE A 135 8.86 9.09 8.18
N ALA A 136 8.26 8.83 9.33
CA ALA A 136 8.29 7.54 10.01
C ALA A 136 6.85 7.08 10.23
N THR A 137 6.54 5.81 9.94
CA THR A 137 5.24 5.23 10.28
C THR A 137 5.30 4.75 11.72
N ILE A 138 4.55 5.40 12.62
CA ILE A 138 4.48 5.03 14.05
C ILE A 138 3.33 4.06 14.34
N LEU A 139 2.26 4.11 13.53
CA LEU A 139 1.06 3.26 13.64
C LEU A 139 0.35 3.25 12.29
N ASP A 140 0.09 2.06 11.72
CA ASP A 140 -0.71 1.88 10.51
C ASP A 140 -1.63 0.66 10.65
N ARG A 141 -2.79 0.90 11.28
CA ARG A 141 -3.75 -0.16 11.58
C ARG A 141 -4.35 -0.79 10.33
N ASP A 142 -4.34 -0.11 9.19
CA ASP A 142 -4.92 -0.66 7.97
C ASP A 142 -3.96 -1.70 7.37
N ALA A 143 -2.65 -1.40 7.34
CA ALA A 143 -1.60 -2.37 7.03
C ALA A 143 -1.59 -3.55 8.04
N ASP A 144 -1.66 -3.28 9.35
CA ASP A 144 -1.70 -4.31 10.39
C ASP A 144 -2.90 -5.26 10.21
N ASN A 145 -4.08 -4.69 9.95
CA ASN A 145 -5.31 -5.47 9.75
C ASN A 145 -5.27 -6.31 8.47
N GLU A 146 -4.62 -5.84 7.41
CA GLU A 146 -4.46 -6.59 6.16
C GLU A 146 -3.55 -7.81 6.37
N ILE A 147 -2.43 -7.66 7.08
CA ILE A 147 -1.56 -8.77 7.50
C ILE A 147 -2.35 -9.79 8.34
N VAL A 148 -3.09 -9.32 9.35
CA VAL A 148 -3.95 -10.18 10.18
C VAL A 148 -5.02 -10.90 9.35
N HIS A 149 -5.57 -10.27 8.32
CA HIS A 149 -6.52 -10.89 7.40
C HIS A 149 -5.86 -12.00 6.57
N LEU A 150 -4.69 -11.74 5.98
CA LEU A 150 -3.91 -12.71 5.20
C LEU A 150 -3.49 -13.92 6.04
N LEU A 151 -3.00 -13.71 7.26
CA LEU A 151 -2.66 -14.80 8.19
C LEU A 151 -3.88 -15.67 8.54
N LYS A 152 -5.05 -15.06 8.76
CA LYS A 152 -6.32 -15.79 8.93
C LYS A 152 -6.74 -16.53 7.64
N GLN A 153 -6.36 -16.05 6.46
CA GLN A 153 -6.59 -16.78 5.20
C GLN A 153 -5.65 -17.98 5.02
N CYS A 154 -4.32 -17.84 5.16
CA CYS A 154 -3.41 -19.01 5.05
C CYS A 154 -3.77 -20.07 6.13
N ARG A 155 -4.12 -19.67 7.38
CA ARG A 155 -4.55 -20.62 8.44
C ARG A 155 -5.77 -21.46 8.03
N ARG A 156 -6.86 -20.81 7.59
CA ARG A 156 -8.08 -21.52 7.12
C ARG A 156 -7.87 -22.35 5.85
N ARG A 157 -6.73 -22.20 5.16
CA ARG A 157 -6.32 -23.07 4.05
C ARG A 157 -5.54 -24.28 4.58
N ALA A 158 -4.62 -24.10 5.52
CA ALA A 158 -3.93 -25.19 6.22
C ALA A 158 -4.92 -26.16 6.91
N GLU A 159 -5.86 -25.64 7.70
CA GLU A 159 -6.91 -26.43 8.39
C GLU A 159 -7.75 -27.28 7.40
N ARG A 160 -7.95 -26.80 6.16
CA ARG A 160 -8.67 -27.53 5.11
C ARG A 160 -7.80 -28.59 4.41
N LEU A 161 -6.49 -28.39 4.35
CA LEU A 161 -5.54 -29.38 3.84
C LEU A 161 -5.40 -30.55 4.82
N GLU A 162 -5.24 -30.26 6.12
CA GLU A 162 -5.22 -31.28 7.18
C GLU A 162 -6.51 -32.12 7.19
N ALA A 163 -7.68 -31.46 7.08
CA ALA A 163 -8.97 -32.15 6.96
C ALA A 163 -9.08 -33.00 5.68
N TRP A 164 -8.43 -32.60 4.58
CA TRP A 164 -8.38 -33.38 3.35
C TRP A 164 -7.45 -34.60 3.47
N GLU A 165 -6.26 -34.46 4.06
CA GLU A 165 -5.35 -35.60 4.29
C GLU A 165 -6.02 -36.68 5.16
N LEU A 166 -6.71 -36.27 6.23
CA LEU A 166 -7.48 -37.15 7.11
C LEU A 166 -8.65 -37.88 6.42
N THR A 167 -9.24 -37.29 5.37
CA THR A 167 -10.38 -37.88 4.65
C THR A 167 -9.99 -38.62 3.37
N ALA A 168 -8.88 -38.26 2.75
CA ALA A 168 -8.34 -38.90 1.54
C ALA A 168 -7.43 -40.09 1.84
N GLY A 169 -6.93 -40.23 3.08
CA GLY A 169 -5.99 -41.29 3.46
C GLY A 169 -4.59 -41.12 2.85
N VAL A 170 -4.24 -39.90 2.44
CA VAL A 170 -2.95 -39.54 1.85
C VAL A 170 -2.17 -38.72 2.86
N THR A 171 -1.11 -39.28 3.43
CA THR A 171 -0.19 -38.54 4.31
C THR A 171 0.84 -37.80 3.45
N LEU A 172 0.91 -36.47 3.50
CA LEU A 172 2.09 -35.77 2.98
C LEU A 172 3.27 -36.00 3.94
N ALA A 173 4.44 -36.31 3.38
CA ALA A 173 5.67 -36.43 4.17
C ALA A 173 6.11 -35.03 4.66
N HIS A 174 6.27 -34.89 5.99
CA HIS A 174 6.83 -33.76 6.74
C HIS A 174 7.24 -32.52 5.92
N VAL A 175 6.38 -31.50 5.95
CA VAL A 175 6.69 -30.16 5.43
C VAL A 175 7.76 -29.51 6.32
N HIS A 176 8.94 -29.24 5.75
CA HIS A 176 9.99 -28.49 6.44
C HIS A 176 9.81 -27.00 6.14
N PHE A 177 9.49 -26.21 7.15
CA PHE A 177 9.46 -24.75 7.02
C PHE A 177 10.90 -24.24 6.89
N SER A 178 11.16 -23.47 5.83
CA SER A 178 12.34 -22.64 5.65
C SER A 178 11.88 -21.18 5.53
N PRO A 179 12.63 -20.20 6.07
CA PRO A 179 12.24 -18.79 5.99
C PRO A 179 12.14 -18.32 4.52
N VAL A 180 11.05 -17.64 4.22
CA VAL A 180 10.74 -17.13 2.87
C VAL A 180 11.48 -15.80 2.66
N PRO A 181 12.18 -15.60 1.53
CA PRO A 181 12.79 -14.30 1.22
C PRO A 181 11.72 -13.23 0.96
N SER A 182 11.99 -11.99 1.36
CA SER A 182 11.04 -10.85 1.42
C SER A 182 10.36 -10.43 0.11
N SER A 183 10.75 -11.03 -1.03
CA SER A 183 10.21 -10.75 -2.36
C SER A 183 9.16 -11.75 -2.87
N GLN A 184 8.69 -12.68 -2.02
CA GLN A 184 7.65 -13.66 -2.40
C GLN A 184 6.34 -13.46 -1.62
N PRO A 185 5.17 -13.74 -2.24
CA PRO A 185 3.89 -13.67 -1.55
C PRO A 185 3.76 -14.79 -0.47
N PRO A 186 3.11 -14.51 0.67
CA PRO A 186 3.30 -15.28 1.90
C PRO A 186 2.67 -16.70 1.98
N CYS A 187 1.87 -17.16 1.00
CA CYS A 187 1.42 -18.57 0.93
C CYS A 187 2.01 -19.38 -0.28
N CYS A 188 3.21 -19.04 -0.82
CA CYS A 188 3.93 -19.90 -1.80
C CYS A 188 4.93 -20.85 -1.13
N PHE A 189 4.90 -22.14 -1.48
CA PHE A 189 5.73 -23.18 -0.85
C PHE A 189 6.63 -23.90 -1.88
N PRO A 190 7.90 -24.17 -1.56
CA PRO A 190 8.75 -25.03 -2.39
C PRO A 190 8.29 -26.49 -2.27
N LEU A 191 7.96 -27.13 -3.39
CA LEU A 191 7.78 -28.58 -3.42
C LEU A 191 9.14 -29.26 -3.33
N ALA A 192 9.27 -30.26 -2.46
CA ALA A 192 10.49 -31.06 -2.38
C ALA A 192 10.74 -31.77 -3.73
N PRO A 193 12.00 -31.85 -4.21
CA PRO A 193 12.31 -32.19 -5.61
C PRO A 193 11.97 -33.61 -6.07
N ASN A 194 11.39 -34.46 -5.19
CA ASN A 194 11.05 -35.86 -5.47
C ASN A 194 9.55 -36.18 -5.33
N ILE A 195 8.66 -35.19 -5.23
CA ILE A 195 7.20 -35.44 -5.16
C ILE A 195 6.60 -35.44 -6.57
N SER A 196 6.45 -36.63 -7.17
CA SER A 196 5.72 -36.84 -8.42
C SER A 196 4.24 -37.17 -8.15
N PHE A 197 3.33 -36.25 -8.45
CA PHE A 197 1.89 -36.53 -8.40
C PHE A 197 1.43 -37.35 -9.62
N SER A 198 1.01 -38.60 -9.40
CA SER A 198 0.22 -39.34 -10.38
C SER A 198 -1.25 -38.91 -10.27
N LEU A 199 -1.69 -38.02 -11.17
CA LEU A 199 -3.03 -37.43 -11.15
C LEU A 199 -4.09 -38.39 -11.71
N ALA A 200 -4.73 -39.16 -10.84
CA ALA A 200 -6.05 -39.72 -11.14
C ALA A 200 -7.12 -38.59 -11.04
N ASN A 201 -7.65 -38.16 -12.19
CA ASN A 201 -8.61 -37.05 -12.39
C ASN A 201 -8.11 -35.62 -12.09
N SER A 202 -7.76 -34.90 -13.15
CA SER A 202 -7.25 -33.52 -13.14
C SER A 202 -8.29 -32.41 -12.90
N SER A 203 -9.59 -32.72 -12.90
CA SER A 203 -10.68 -31.73 -12.81
C SER A 203 -11.01 -31.27 -11.38
N SER A 204 -10.64 -32.04 -10.36
CA SER A 204 -10.89 -31.71 -8.94
C SER A 204 -9.72 -30.98 -8.30
N ALA A 205 -8.48 -31.40 -8.57
CA ALA A 205 -7.27 -30.82 -7.98
C ALA A 205 -7.08 -29.34 -8.38
N SER A 206 -7.38 -29.01 -9.63
CA SER A 206 -7.27 -27.66 -10.20
C SER A 206 -8.21 -26.62 -9.58
N ARG A 207 -9.21 -27.04 -8.77
CA ARG A 207 -10.10 -26.15 -8.01
C ARG A 207 -9.66 -25.92 -6.56
N LEU A 208 -8.78 -26.75 -6.00
CA LEU A 208 -8.31 -26.62 -4.61
C LEU A 208 -6.95 -25.92 -4.47
N PHE A 209 -6.06 -26.10 -5.45
CA PHE A 209 -4.62 -25.88 -5.28
C PHE A 209 -4.02 -24.64 -5.95
N GLY A 210 -4.86 -23.73 -6.45
CA GLY A 210 -4.38 -22.54 -7.17
C GLY A 210 -3.70 -22.89 -8.50
N LYS A 211 -2.91 -21.95 -9.04
CA LYS A 211 -2.21 -22.13 -10.32
C LYS A 211 -0.80 -22.62 -10.05
N VAL A 212 -0.49 -23.86 -10.45
CA VAL A 212 0.89 -24.38 -10.46
C VAL A 212 1.74 -23.51 -11.38
N MET A 213 2.84 -22.99 -10.84
CA MET A 213 3.75 -22.10 -11.56
C MET A 213 5.15 -22.71 -11.56
N MET A 214 5.77 -22.78 -12.73
CA MET A 214 7.20 -23.06 -12.85
C MET A 214 7.97 -21.75 -12.67
N ASP A 215 9.04 -21.76 -11.88
CA ASP A 215 9.99 -20.63 -11.90
C ASP A 215 11.02 -20.76 -13.03
N GLY A 216 11.78 -19.68 -13.27
CA GLY A 216 12.83 -19.64 -14.29
C GLY A 216 14.03 -20.59 -14.02
N GLY A 217 14.06 -21.27 -12.87
CA GLY A 217 15.04 -22.32 -12.55
C GLY A 217 14.52 -23.74 -12.77
N GLY A 218 13.27 -23.90 -13.23
CA GLY A 218 12.67 -25.21 -13.51
C GLY A 218 12.11 -25.92 -12.27
N GLN A 219 11.93 -25.22 -11.13
CA GLN A 219 11.24 -25.79 -9.98
C GLN A 219 9.74 -25.57 -10.05
N THR A 220 8.97 -26.64 -9.87
CA THR A 220 7.51 -26.60 -9.70
C THR A 220 7.19 -25.97 -8.34
N LYS A 221 6.55 -24.80 -8.34
CA LYS A 221 6.07 -24.14 -7.11
C LYS A 221 4.56 -24.28 -6.98
N LEU A 222 4.13 -24.63 -5.77
CA LEU A 222 2.74 -24.60 -5.37
C LEU A 222 2.48 -23.25 -4.68
N CYS A 223 1.79 -22.37 -5.39
CA CYS A 223 1.34 -21.09 -4.86
C CYS A 223 -0.18 -21.17 -4.65
N LEU A 224 -0.59 -21.05 -3.38
CA LEU A 224 -1.98 -21.22 -2.91
C LEU A 224 -2.72 -19.89 -2.83
#